data_AF-A0A9Q0GAK8-F1
#
_entry.id   AF-A0A9Q0GAK8-F1
#
_cell.length_a   1.000
_cell.length_b   1.000
_cell.length_c   1.000
_cell.angle_alpha   90.00
_cell.angle_beta   90.00
_cell.angle_gamma   90.00
#
_symmetry.space_group_name_H-M   'P 1'
#
loop_
_entity.id
_entity.type
_entity.pdbx_description
1 polymer ?
#
loop_
_entity_poly.entity_id
_entity_poly.type
_entity_poly.pdbx_seq_one_letter_code
_entity_poly.pdbx_strand_id
1 'polypeptide(L)'
;MGQNISTLRNIGNLQPSFLPLELITEILNRVAVKDMLRFKCVSKELNHLIGDRYFVQKHLDHSPSGTFRVVKQSFVALQSRDGLILERNKHSRELRVRNPAMGQEFYIPKPHKRNRLVWFGFAPTSGFYKLVSMYDSIAGNGYGGVEILVLGIEDKPSWKPADSTHLHSYDRNDRLKVCVAEAVGHIAKTSTIQSRDYEVMTFDLDTENFCGHKLVPRSVFPEGSDVSLAYGDEWPFLVALANDELHILGLQDCLQEAKLRDCEEGMLVGKKTIIPLSFLKENPEMRRNIEVERISLHSQSIKFCRNREFGFIYYIREERKGPETCIGQDGKFTCLAYKSSLVTFKGMRPQPLEER
;
A
#
# COMPACT_ATOMS: atom_id res chain seq x y z
N MET A 1 -76.42 16.68 -3.88
CA MET A 1 -76.39 16.93 -5.34
C MET A 1 -75.78 18.31 -5.53
N GLY A 2 -74.79 18.61 -6.35
CA GLY A 2 -73.99 17.87 -7.32
C GLY A 2 -73.02 18.89 -7.93
N GLN A 3 -71.73 18.58 -7.87
CA GLN A 3 -70.55 19.06 -8.60
C GLN A 3 -70.65 20.32 -9.49
N ASN A 4 -69.59 21.15 -9.42
CA ASN A 4 -68.90 21.52 -10.66
C ASN A 4 -67.39 21.30 -10.48
N ILE A 5 -66.98 20.08 -10.83
CA ILE A 5 -65.61 19.60 -10.96
C ILE A 5 -65.12 20.01 -12.34
N SER A 6 -64.59 21.23 -12.49
CA SER A 6 -64.06 21.67 -13.78
C SER A 6 -62.70 22.38 -13.73
N THR A 7 -62.06 22.51 -12.57
CA THR A 7 -60.77 23.23 -12.46
C THR A 7 -59.53 22.37 -12.15
N LEU A 8 -59.64 21.03 -12.14
CA LEU A 8 -58.50 20.13 -11.82
C LEU A 8 -57.99 19.28 -12.99
N ARG A 9 -58.28 19.66 -14.24
CA ARG A 9 -57.67 19.05 -15.43
C ARG A 9 -56.65 19.98 -16.05
N ASN A 10 -55.45 20.04 -15.47
CA ASN A 10 -54.19 20.35 -16.17
C ASN A 10 -52.99 20.40 -15.21
N ILE A 11 -52.79 19.34 -14.44
CA ILE A 11 -51.44 18.96 -14.02
C ILE A 11 -51.11 17.72 -14.84
N GLY A 12 -50.84 17.95 -16.12
CA GLY A 12 -50.29 16.90 -16.97
C GLY A 12 -48.95 16.47 -16.39
N ASN A 13 -48.85 15.18 -16.05
CA ASN A 13 -47.63 14.38 -16.07
C ASN A 13 -46.31 15.14 -15.88
N LEU A 14 -46.06 15.70 -14.70
CA LEU A 14 -44.69 15.82 -14.23
C LEU A 14 -44.26 14.42 -13.82
N GLN A 15 -43.86 13.62 -14.82
CA GLN A 15 -42.99 12.48 -14.56
C GLN A 15 -41.81 13.03 -13.75
N PRO A 16 -41.46 12.45 -12.58
CA PRO A 16 -40.27 12.86 -11.89
C PRO A 16 -39.12 12.69 -12.88
N SER A 17 -38.47 13.79 -13.25
CA SER A 17 -37.30 13.79 -14.11
C SER A 17 -36.20 13.06 -13.34
N PHE A 18 -36.15 11.74 -13.49
CA PHE A 18 -35.12 10.93 -12.88
C PHE A 18 -33.79 11.36 -13.48
N LEU A 19 -32.88 11.78 -12.61
CA LEU A 19 -31.52 12.06 -13.02
C LEU A 19 -30.90 10.77 -13.57
N PRO A 20 -30.30 10.78 -14.78
CA PRO A 20 -29.61 9.62 -15.33
C PRO A 20 -28.57 9.05 -14.36
N LEU A 21 -28.40 7.72 -14.38
CA LEU A 21 -27.50 7.00 -13.48
C LEU A 21 -26.06 7.52 -13.60
N GLU A 22 -25.65 7.94 -14.79
CA GLU A 22 -24.33 8.50 -15.08
C GLU A 22 -24.09 9.79 -14.30
N LEU A 23 -25.10 10.67 -14.23
CA LEU A 23 -25.02 11.92 -13.50
C LEU A 23 -25.10 11.69 -11.99
N ILE A 24 -25.93 10.74 -11.52
CA ILE A 24 -25.92 10.31 -10.11
C ILE A 24 -24.51 9.81 -9.74
N THR A 25 -23.93 8.94 -10.58
CA THR A 25 -22.58 8.41 -10.39
C THR A 25 -21.55 9.53 -10.30
N GLU A 26 -21.58 10.52 -11.20
CA GLU A 26 -20.64 11.64 -11.19
C GLU A 26 -20.78 12.52 -9.94
N ILE A 27 -22.02 12.81 -9.51
CA ILE A 27 -22.28 13.58 -8.29
C ILE A 27 -21.72 12.85 -7.08
N LEU A 28 -22.08 11.57 -6.91
CA LEU A 28 -21.66 10.76 -5.77
C LEU A 28 -20.14 10.53 -5.74
N ASN A 29 -19.50 10.47 -6.91
CA ASN A 29 -18.05 10.36 -7.03
C ASN A 29 -17.29 11.56 -6.43
N ARG A 30 -17.95 12.71 -6.26
CA ARG A 30 -17.38 13.92 -5.63
C ARG A 30 -17.73 14.06 -4.15
N VAL A 31 -18.58 13.18 -3.61
CA VAL A 31 -19.00 13.23 -2.21
C VAL A 31 -17.99 12.51 -1.32
N ALA A 32 -17.71 13.07 -0.14
CA ALA A 32 -16.81 12.44 0.83
C ALA A 32 -17.36 11.09 1.34
N VAL A 33 -16.47 10.14 1.66
CA VAL A 33 -16.83 8.79 2.16
C VAL A 33 -17.81 8.83 3.32
N LYS A 34 -17.62 9.76 4.27
CA LYS A 34 -18.47 9.87 5.47
C LYS A 34 -19.94 10.18 5.12
N ASP A 35 -20.17 10.99 4.09
CA ASP A 35 -21.52 11.36 3.67
C ASP A 35 -22.11 10.27 2.75
N MET A 36 -21.27 9.65 1.92
CA MET A 36 -21.64 8.48 1.10
C MET A 36 -22.23 7.33 1.93
N LEU A 37 -21.72 7.12 3.15
CA LEU A 37 -22.25 6.11 4.05
C LEU A 37 -23.72 6.35 4.44
N ARG A 38 -24.17 7.61 4.48
CA ARG A 38 -25.57 7.96 4.79
C ARG A 38 -26.48 7.65 3.60
N PHE A 39 -25.97 7.78 2.37
CA PHE A 39 -26.72 7.50 1.16
C PHE A 39 -27.04 6.02 0.95
N LYS A 40 -26.26 5.10 1.56
CA LYS A 40 -26.58 3.67 1.56
C LYS A 40 -27.96 3.35 2.15
N CYS A 41 -28.47 4.22 3.03
CA CYS A 41 -29.78 4.03 3.67
C CYS A 41 -30.94 4.69 2.90
N VAL A 42 -30.67 5.42 1.81
CA VAL A 42 -31.68 6.20 1.08
C VAL A 42 -32.47 5.33 0.10
N SER A 43 -31.78 4.51 -0.69
CA SER A 43 -32.42 3.56 -1.61
C SER A 43 -31.55 2.32 -1.85
N LYS A 44 -32.16 1.25 -2.35
CA LYS A 44 -31.46 -0.01 -2.68
C LYS A 44 -30.50 0.19 -3.86
N GLU A 45 -30.88 1.00 -4.82
CA GLU A 45 -30.11 1.34 -6.02
C GLU A 45 -28.84 2.09 -5.63
N LEU A 46 -28.95 3.09 -4.74
CA LEU A 46 -27.79 3.80 -4.20
C LEU A 46 -26.90 2.88 -3.36
N ASN A 47 -27.48 2.03 -2.52
CA ASN A 47 -26.69 1.07 -1.76
C ASN A 47 -25.90 0.11 -2.69
N HIS A 48 -26.52 -0.37 -3.76
CA HIS A 48 -25.87 -1.22 -4.75
C HIS A 48 -24.77 -0.46 -5.50
N LEU A 49 -25.04 0.75 -5.98
CA LEU A 49 -24.06 1.60 -6.69
C LEU A 49 -22.85 1.90 -5.80
N ILE A 50 -23.05 2.26 -4.54
CA ILE A 50 -21.96 2.60 -3.61
C ILE A 50 -21.14 1.36 -3.21
N GLY A 51 -21.77 0.18 -3.26
CA GLY A 51 -21.10 -1.10 -3.04
C GLY A 51 -20.43 -1.71 -4.27
N ASP A 52 -20.72 -1.18 -5.46
CA ASP A 52 -20.16 -1.67 -6.72
C ASP A 52 -18.66 -1.41 -6.80
N ARG A 53 -17.89 -2.41 -7.25
CA ARG A 53 -16.42 -2.32 -7.27
C ARG A 53 -15.92 -1.22 -8.19
N TYR A 54 -16.53 -1.07 -9.37
CA TYR A 54 -16.12 -0.04 -10.32
C TYR A 54 -16.35 1.35 -9.74
N PHE A 55 -17.50 1.55 -9.08
CA PHE A 55 -17.76 2.81 -8.36
C PHE A 55 -16.75 3.05 -7.23
N VAL A 56 -16.48 2.04 -6.39
CA VAL A 56 -15.53 2.15 -5.27
C VAL A 56 -14.12 2.52 -5.77
N GLN A 57 -13.65 1.88 -6.85
CA GLN A 57 -12.35 2.20 -7.45
C GLN A 57 -12.34 3.62 -8.01
N LYS A 58 -13.36 4.00 -8.79
CA LYS A 58 -13.49 5.34 -9.35
C LYS A 58 -13.47 6.42 -8.26
N HIS A 59 -14.19 6.19 -7.16
CA HIS A 59 -14.24 7.07 -5.99
C HIS A 59 -12.89 7.18 -5.28
N LEU A 60 -12.17 6.06 -5.13
CA LEU A 60 -10.82 6.04 -4.57
C LEU A 60 -9.83 6.82 -5.43
N ASP A 61 -9.92 6.73 -6.75
CA ASP A 61 -9.02 7.44 -7.66
C ASP A 61 -9.19 8.97 -7.54
N HIS A 62 -10.43 9.43 -7.38
CA HIS A 62 -10.78 10.84 -7.16
C HIS A 62 -10.50 11.32 -5.73
N SER A 63 -10.31 10.41 -4.78
CA SER A 63 -10.09 10.77 -3.38
C SER A 63 -8.73 11.45 -3.20
N PRO A 64 -8.66 12.56 -2.44
CA PRO A 64 -7.43 13.29 -2.24
C PRO A 64 -6.42 12.43 -1.48
N SER A 65 -5.16 12.47 -1.94
CA SER A 65 -4.04 11.87 -1.22
C SER A 65 -3.75 12.68 0.04
N GLY A 66 -3.76 12.01 1.19
CA GLY A 66 -3.45 12.58 2.48
C GLY A 66 -2.49 11.71 3.27
N THR A 67 -2.37 12.02 4.56
CA THR A 67 -1.61 11.23 5.53
C THR A 67 -2.55 10.73 6.60
N PHE A 68 -2.51 9.43 6.90
CA PHE A 68 -3.24 8.85 8.01
C PHE A 68 -2.34 8.70 9.23
N ARG A 69 -2.82 9.14 10.39
CA ARG A 69 -2.15 8.99 11.69
C ARG A 69 -2.73 7.80 12.44
N VAL A 70 -1.92 6.79 12.74
CA VAL A 70 -2.33 5.68 13.60
C VAL A 70 -2.20 6.12 15.06
N VAL A 71 -3.34 6.44 15.70
CA VAL A 71 -3.40 7.01 17.06
C VAL A 71 -3.22 5.95 18.17
N LYS A 72 -3.48 4.67 17.90
CA LYS A 72 -3.37 3.63 18.95
C LYS A 72 -1.91 3.31 19.26
N GLN A 73 -1.44 3.70 20.44
CA GLN A 73 -0.07 3.45 20.92
C GLN A 73 0.34 1.97 20.87
N SER A 74 -0.63 1.05 20.95
CA SER A 74 -0.42 -0.40 20.91
C SER A 74 -0.27 -0.97 19.50
N PHE A 75 -0.62 -0.25 18.44
CA PHE A 75 -0.52 -0.72 17.06
C PHE A 75 0.51 0.07 16.25
N VAL A 76 1.14 -0.59 15.29
CA VAL A 76 2.04 0.01 14.29
C VAL A 76 1.48 -0.28 12.92
N ALA A 77 1.46 0.73 12.06
CA ALA A 77 1.07 0.57 10.67
C ALA A 77 2.19 -0.14 9.89
N LEU A 78 1.85 -1.21 9.18
CA LEU A 78 2.79 -1.94 8.33
C LEU A 78 2.71 -1.50 6.87
N GLN A 79 1.49 -1.25 6.39
CA GLN A 79 1.21 -0.93 4.99
C GLN A 79 -0.13 -0.20 4.88
N SER A 80 -0.26 0.72 3.91
CA SER A 80 -1.56 1.23 3.47
C SER A 80 -1.75 0.92 1.98
N ARG A 81 -2.97 0.53 1.61
CA ARG A 81 -3.36 0.23 0.24
C ARG A 81 -4.85 0.47 0.08
N ASP A 82 -5.26 1.21 -0.95
CA ASP A 82 -6.67 1.43 -1.32
C ASP A 82 -7.56 1.96 -0.17
N GLY A 83 -6.98 2.78 0.71
CA GLY A 83 -7.63 3.30 1.91
C GLY A 83 -7.83 2.27 3.03
N LEU A 84 -7.26 1.08 2.88
CA LEU A 84 -7.08 0.11 3.94
C LEU A 84 -5.70 0.29 4.59
N ILE A 85 -5.61 -0.11 5.87
CA ILE A 85 -4.38 -0.06 6.65
C ILE A 85 -4.18 -1.41 7.33
N LEU A 86 -3.04 -2.06 7.05
CA LEU A 86 -2.58 -3.23 7.77
C LEU A 86 -1.79 -2.77 9.00
N GLU A 87 -2.25 -3.18 10.18
CA GLU A 87 -1.68 -2.81 11.46
C GLU A 87 -1.25 -4.06 12.26
N ARG A 88 -0.18 -3.94 13.05
CA ARG A 88 0.31 -4.97 13.97
C ARG A 88 0.34 -4.44 15.40
N ASN A 89 -0.21 -5.20 16.33
CA ASN A 89 -0.06 -4.90 17.75
C ASN A 89 1.39 -5.13 18.21
N LYS A 90 1.98 -4.14 18.89
CA LYS A 90 3.37 -4.17 19.39
C LYS A 90 3.63 -5.30 20.39
N HIS A 91 2.62 -5.66 21.19
CA HIS A 91 2.76 -6.60 22.30
C HIS A 91 2.22 -7.99 21.95
N SER A 92 0.99 -8.07 21.43
CA SER A 92 0.35 -9.35 21.13
C SER A 92 0.74 -9.93 19.76
N ARG A 93 1.35 -9.12 18.89
CA ARG A 93 1.61 -9.40 17.47
C ARG A 93 0.36 -9.71 16.64
N GLU A 94 -0.83 -9.40 17.17
CA GLU A 94 -2.09 -9.52 16.43
C GLU A 94 -2.10 -8.57 15.24
N LEU A 95 -2.64 -9.05 14.13
CA LEU A 95 -2.74 -8.31 12.89
C LEU A 95 -4.20 -7.92 12.65
N ARG A 96 -4.40 -6.74 12.09
CA ARG A 96 -5.72 -6.30 11.62
C ARG A 96 -5.62 -5.46 10.35
N VAL A 97 -6.67 -5.52 9.53
CA VAL A 97 -6.91 -4.55 8.46
C VAL A 97 -7.98 -3.58 8.93
N ARG A 98 -7.80 -2.29 8.70
CA ARG A 98 -8.82 -1.28 8.97
C ARG A 98 -9.15 -0.45 7.74
N ASN A 99 -10.41 -0.02 7.66
CA ASN A 99 -10.81 1.13 6.86
C ASN A 99 -11.21 2.27 7.84
N PRO A 100 -10.31 3.25 8.07
CA PRO A 100 -10.60 4.36 8.97
C PRO A 100 -11.74 5.26 8.50
N ALA A 101 -11.89 5.47 7.19
CA ALA A 101 -12.96 6.32 6.65
C ALA A 101 -14.35 5.72 6.90
N MET A 102 -14.43 4.38 6.86
CA MET A 102 -15.65 3.63 7.14
C MET A 102 -15.84 3.31 8.63
N GLY A 103 -14.82 3.54 9.46
CA GLY A 103 -14.83 3.12 10.86
C GLY A 103 -14.97 1.61 11.01
N GLN A 104 -14.32 0.83 10.14
CA GLN A 104 -14.40 -0.62 10.12
C GLN A 104 -13.03 -1.27 10.37
N GLU A 105 -13.04 -2.44 11.00
CA GLU A 105 -11.85 -3.25 11.25
C GLU A 105 -12.10 -4.75 11.01
N PHE A 106 -11.05 -5.48 10.69
CA PHE A 106 -11.03 -6.92 10.52
C PHE A 106 -9.77 -7.50 11.17
N TYR A 107 -9.92 -8.43 12.11
CA TYR A 107 -8.79 -9.10 12.74
C TYR A 107 -8.37 -10.30 11.92
N ILE A 108 -7.08 -10.33 11.61
CA ILE A 108 -6.47 -11.36 10.79
C ILE A 108 -6.14 -12.56 11.70
N PRO A 109 -6.51 -13.79 11.34
CA PRO A 109 -6.06 -15.00 12.02
C PRO A 109 -4.53 -15.01 12.17
N LYS A 110 -4.01 -15.56 13.26
CA LYS A 110 -2.56 -15.56 13.50
C LYS A 110 -1.83 -16.31 12.37
N PRO A 111 -0.86 -15.67 11.68
CA PRO A 111 -0.02 -16.36 10.70
C PRO A 111 0.91 -17.34 11.42
N HIS A 112 1.72 -18.06 10.63
CA HIS A 112 2.77 -18.93 11.12
C HIS A 112 3.66 -18.24 12.17
N LYS A 113 4.03 -18.98 13.23
CA LYS A 113 4.68 -18.44 14.44
C LYS A 113 6.00 -17.70 14.16
N ARG A 114 6.72 -18.08 13.10
CA ARG A 114 7.98 -17.48 12.66
C ARG A 114 7.81 -16.50 11.50
N ASN A 115 6.65 -15.84 11.39
CA ASN A 115 6.41 -14.78 10.41
C ASN A 115 7.52 -13.71 10.47
N ARG A 116 8.15 -13.46 9.33
CA ARG A 116 9.19 -12.44 9.12
C ARG A 116 8.64 -11.22 8.39
N LEU A 117 7.73 -11.43 7.44
CA LEU A 117 7.16 -10.39 6.59
C LEU A 117 5.66 -10.67 6.39
N VAL A 118 4.85 -9.62 6.42
CA VAL A 118 3.44 -9.70 6.04
C VAL A 118 3.06 -8.45 5.26
N TRP A 119 2.33 -8.64 4.18
CA TRP A 119 1.83 -7.56 3.33
C TRP A 119 0.53 -8.00 2.66
N PHE A 120 -0.15 -7.05 2.02
CA PHE A 120 -1.40 -7.30 1.32
C PHE A 120 -1.53 -6.46 0.06
N GLY A 121 -2.37 -6.92 -0.84
CA GLY A 121 -2.73 -6.22 -2.07
C GLY A 121 -4.05 -6.72 -2.63
N PHE A 122 -4.53 -6.02 -3.65
CA PHE A 122 -5.72 -6.42 -4.39
C PHE A 122 -5.31 -7.30 -5.56
N ALA A 123 -5.96 -8.46 -5.72
CA ALA A 123 -5.71 -9.41 -6.80
C ALA A 123 -6.83 -9.27 -7.86
N PRO A 124 -6.62 -8.54 -8.97
CA PRO A 124 -7.68 -8.14 -9.90
C PRO A 124 -8.44 -9.31 -10.52
N THR A 125 -7.75 -10.39 -10.88
CA THR A 125 -8.37 -11.57 -11.52
C THR A 125 -9.35 -12.24 -10.57
N SER A 126 -8.97 -12.43 -9.30
CA SER A 126 -9.85 -13.01 -8.29
C SER A 126 -10.86 -12.01 -7.73
N GLY A 127 -10.53 -10.72 -7.77
CA GLY A 127 -11.32 -9.65 -7.18
C GLY A 127 -11.29 -9.56 -5.66
N PHE A 128 -10.31 -10.19 -5.01
CA PHE A 128 -10.21 -10.19 -3.56
C PHE A 128 -8.91 -9.56 -3.10
N TYR A 129 -8.93 -9.01 -1.89
CA TYR A 129 -7.70 -8.69 -1.18
C TYR A 129 -7.06 -9.99 -0.69
N LYS A 130 -5.75 -10.11 -0.88
CA LYS A 130 -4.97 -11.24 -0.39
C LYS A 130 -3.85 -10.72 0.51
N LEU A 131 -3.62 -11.42 1.61
CA LEU A 131 -2.44 -11.24 2.45
C LEU A 131 -1.43 -12.33 2.11
N VAL A 132 -0.16 -11.94 2.13
CA VAL A 132 0.98 -12.83 2.01
C VAL A 132 1.78 -12.76 3.30
N SER A 133 2.06 -13.91 3.89
CA SER A 133 2.92 -14.07 5.06
C SER A 133 4.11 -14.95 4.69
N MET A 134 5.31 -14.46 4.95
CA MET A 134 6.55 -15.20 4.74
C MET A 134 7.16 -15.52 6.09
N TYR A 135 7.56 -16.77 6.29
CA TYR A 135 8.04 -17.26 7.58
C TYR A 135 9.27 -18.15 7.45
N ASP A 136 9.99 -18.25 8.55
CA ASP A 136 11.20 -19.08 8.68
C ASP A 136 10.87 -20.53 9.09
N SER A 137 11.74 -21.48 8.74
CA SER A 137 11.59 -22.89 9.12
C SER A 137 11.61 -23.03 10.64
N ILE A 138 10.84 -23.98 11.19
CA ILE A 138 10.85 -24.29 12.65
C ILE A 138 12.04 -25.18 13.02
N ALA A 139 12.43 -26.11 12.16
CA ALA A 139 13.53 -27.03 12.37
C ALA A 139 14.70 -26.68 11.43
N GLY A 140 15.93 -27.02 11.80
CA GLY A 140 17.15 -26.72 11.02
C GLY A 140 17.25 -27.41 9.66
N ASN A 141 16.13 -27.87 9.08
CA ASN A 141 15.98 -28.51 7.78
C ASN A 141 15.82 -27.52 6.59
N GLY A 142 15.95 -26.20 6.84
CA GLY A 142 16.48 -25.27 5.85
C GLY A 142 15.52 -24.57 4.88
N TYR A 143 14.19 -24.76 4.97
CA TYR A 143 13.26 -24.09 4.06
C TYR A 143 12.17 -23.31 4.81
N GLY A 144 12.13 -22.00 4.60
CA GLY A 144 11.00 -21.16 5.01
C GLY A 144 9.77 -21.44 4.16
N GLY A 145 8.68 -20.69 4.37
CA GLY A 145 7.47 -20.87 3.59
C GLY A 145 6.71 -19.57 3.36
N VAL A 146 5.78 -19.65 2.40
CA VAL A 146 4.80 -18.61 2.10
C VAL A 146 3.42 -19.17 2.38
N GLU A 147 2.59 -18.36 3.01
CA GLU A 147 1.17 -18.64 3.21
C GLU A 147 0.34 -17.43 2.77
N ILE A 148 -0.85 -17.70 2.25
CA ILE A 148 -1.79 -16.70 1.75
C ILE A 148 -3.08 -16.77 2.55
N LEU A 149 -3.67 -15.60 2.81
CA LEU A 149 -5.02 -15.47 3.34
C LEU A 149 -5.85 -14.61 2.39
N VAL A 150 -6.98 -15.13 1.93
CA VAL A 150 -7.91 -14.39 1.07
C VAL A 150 -8.98 -13.72 1.95
N LEU A 151 -9.20 -12.43 1.76
CA LEU A 151 -10.18 -11.65 2.52
C LEU A 151 -11.49 -11.52 1.75
N GLY A 152 -12.61 -11.55 2.48
CA GLY A 152 -13.94 -11.22 1.95
C GLY A 152 -14.74 -12.39 1.38
N ILE A 153 -14.18 -13.61 1.33
CA ILE A 153 -14.92 -14.82 0.95
C ILE A 153 -15.75 -15.33 2.14
N GLU A 154 -15.10 -15.47 3.29
CA GLU A 154 -15.66 -16.04 4.51
C GLU A 154 -15.45 -15.10 5.70
N ASP A 155 -16.28 -15.21 6.73
CA ASP A 155 -16.13 -14.40 7.94
C ASP A 155 -14.90 -14.78 8.76
N LYS A 156 -14.42 -16.02 8.62
CA LYS A 156 -13.27 -16.58 9.33
C LYS A 156 -12.34 -17.31 8.34
N PRO A 157 -11.60 -16.57 7.50
CA PRO A 157 -10.68 -17.16 6.54
C PRO A 157 -9.52 -17.88 7.26
N SER A 158 -8.85 -18.79 6.57
CA SER A 158 -7.69 -19.52 7.07
C SER A 158 -6.50 -19.37 6.13
N TRP A 159 -5.29 -19.41 6.70
CA TRP A 159 -4.05 -19.36 5.93
C TRP A 159 -3.88 -20.66 5.14
N LYS A 160 -3.57 -20.55 3.86
CA LYS A 160 -3.20 -21.68 2.99
C LYS A 160 -1.74 -21.57 2.55
N PRO A 161 -1.00 -22.68 2.40
CA PRO A 161 0.33 -22.64 1.79
C PRO A 161 0.28 -22.08 0.36
N ALA A 162 1.35 -21.41 -0.05
CA ALA A 162 1.56 -20.92 -1.41
C ALA A 162 2.98 -21.26 -1.88
N ASP A 163 3.33 -20.83 -3.09
CA ASP A 163 4.65 -21.05 -3.66
C ASP A 163 5.76 -20.54 -2.75
N SER A 164 6.72 -21.43 -2.47
CA SER A 164 7.90 -21.17 -1.65
C SER A 164 9.19 -21.52 -2.38
N THR A 165 9.15 -21.69 -3.70
CA THR A 165 10.28 -22.14 -4.55
C THR A 165 11.54 -21.31 -4.35
N HIS A 166 11.41 -19.99 -4.24
CA HIS A 166 12.54 -19.06 -4.05
C HIS A 166 12.88 -18.81 -2.58
N LEU A 167 12.23 -19.51 -1.63
CA LEU A 167 12.54 -19.35 -0.21
C LEU A 167 13.57 -20.36 0.28
N HIS A 168 14.83 -20.00 0.10
CA HIS A 168 15.94 -20.65 0.81
C HIS A 168 16.02 -20.20 2.28
N SER A 169 16.77 -20.95 3.09
CA SER A 169 16.95 -20.68 4.52
C SER A 169 17.20 -19.20 4.80
N TYR A 170 16.50 -18.68 5.81
CA TYR A 170 16.74 -17.35 6.32
C TYR A 170 17.88 -17.41 7.33
N ASP A 171 18.88 -16.56 7.16
CA ASP A 171 19.73 -16.23 8.30
C ASP A 171 18.95 -15.34 9.25
N ARG A 172 19.21 -15.47 10.56
CA ARG A 172 18.64 -14.58 11.59
C ARG A 172 18.92 -13.10 11.32
N ASN A 173 19.99 -12.80 10.58
CA ASN A 173 20.43 -11.47 10.23
C ASN A 173 19.87 -10.96 8.87
N ASP A 174 19.14 -11.80 8.13
CA ASP A 174 18.51 -11.36 6.89
C ASP A 174 17.34 -10.41 7.22
N ARG A 175 17.27 -9.30 6.48
CA ARG A 175 16.19 -8.31 6.53
C ARG A 175 15.36 -8.44 5.26
N LEU A 176 14.04 -8.54 5.45
CA LEU A 176 13.07 -8.52 4.36
C LEU A 176 12.38 -7.17 4.31
N LYS A 177 12.31 -6.59 3.12
CA LYS A 177 11.45 -5.44 2.83
C LYS A 177 10.56 -5.79 1.65
N VAL A 178 9.36 -5.23 1.64
CA VAL A 178 8.39 -5.43 0.56
C VAL A 178 7.87 -4.09 0.06
N CYS A 179 7.69 -4.03 -1.24
CA CYS A 179 7.02 -2.96 -1.94
C CYS A 179 5.90 -3.58 -2.78
N VAL A 180 4.69 -3.02 -2.72
CA VAL A 180 3.53 -3.59 -3.41
C VAL A 180 3.04 -2.61 -4.47
N ALA A 181 3.01 -3.08 -5.71
CA ALA A 181 2.53 -2.39 -6.89
C ALA A 181 1.39 -3.23 -7.47
N GLU A 182 0.22 -2.64 -7.67
CA GLU A 182 -0.96 -3.39 -8.14
C GLU A 182 -1.18 -4.75 -7.42
N ALA A 183 -1.14 -5.85 -8.17
CA ALA A 183 -1.29 -7.24 -7.73
C ALA A 183 0.05 -7.91 -7.37
N VAL A 184 1.15 -7.16 -7.36
CA VAL A 184 2.51 -7.69 -7.31
C VAL A 184 3.26 -7.16 -6.09
N GLY A 185 3.89 -8.08 -5.34
CA GLY A 185 4.78 -7.75 -4.23
C GLY A 185 6.24 -7.99 -4.61
N HIS A 186 7.03 -6.93 -4.62
CA HIS A 186 8.48 -6.99 -4.77
C HIS A 186 9.15 -7.06 -3.41
N ILE A 187 9.93 -8.11 -3.19
CA ILE A 187 10.54 -8.42 -1.90
C ILE A 187 12.06 -8.36 -2.09
N ALA A 188 12.73 -7.57 -1.26
CA ALA A 188 14.19 -7.59 -1.18
C ALA A 188 14.60 -8.27 0.11
N LYS A 189 15.47 -9.26 -0.03
CA LYS A 189 16.21 -9.88 1.06
C LYS A 189 17.63 -9.32 1.04
N THR A 190 17.97 -8.64 2.11
CA THR A 190 19.30 -8.06 2.33
C THR A 190 19.94 -8.72 3.54
N SER A 191 21.25 -8.96 3.50
CA SER A 191 21.98 -9.52 4.64
C SER A 191 23.00 -8.53 5.18
N THR A 192 23.19 -8.53 6.50
CA THR A 192 24.31 -7.82 7.14
C THR A 192 25.64 -8.55 6.93
N ILE A 193 25.59 -9.82 6.50
CA ILE A 193 26.77 -10.61 6.13
C ILE A 193 27.33 -10.05 4.80
N GLN A 194 28.53 -9.51 4.86
CA GLN A 194 29.14 -8.78 3.73
C GLN A 194 29.47 -9.65 2.51
N SER A 195 29.53 -10.98 2.65
CA SER A 195 29.81 -11.91 1.55
C SER A 195 28.59 -12.27 0.71
N ARG A 196 27.36 -11.86 1.10
CA ARG A 196 26.13 -12.21 0.40
C ARG A 196 25.63 -11.07 -0.48
N ASP A 197 25.28 -11.44 -1.71
CA ASP A 197 24.55 -10.60 -2.65
C ASP A 197 23.13 -10.32 -2.17
N TYR A 198 22.51 -9.29 -2.75
CA TYR A 198 21.11 -8.98 -2.49
C TYR A 198 20.22 -9.89 -3.34
N GLU A 199 19.11 -10.33 -2.77
CA GLU A 199 18.13 -11.16 -3.46
C GLU A 199 16.82 -10.36 -3.60
N VAL A 200 16.32 -10.28 -4.83
CA VAL A 200 15.06 -9.62 -5.16
C VAL A 200 14.12 -10.66 -5.73
N MET A 201 12.95 -10.80 -5.12
CA MET A 201 11.89 -11.70 -5.54
C MET A 201 10.64 -10.91 -5.89
N THR A 202 9.85 -11.43 -6.82
CA THR A 202 8.57 -10.86 -7.23
C THR A 202 7.49 -11.92 -7.03
N PHE A 203 6.45 -11.58 -6.29
CA PHE A 203 5.33 -12.47 -5.98
C PHE A 203 4.03 -11.91 -6.56
N ASP A 204 3.35 -12.68 -7.39
CA ASP A 204 2.09 -12.32 -8.03
C ASP A 204 0.90 -12.84 -7.19
N LEU A 205 0.00 -11.93 -6.80
CA LEU A 205 -1.16 -12.28 -5.99
C LEU A 205 -2.25 -13.00 -6.77
N ASP A 206 -2.38 -12.79 -8.07
CA ASP A 206 -3.38 -13.46 -8.89
C ASP A 206 -2.99 -14.92 -9.12
N THR A 207 -1.73 -15.17 -9.50
CA THR A 207 -1.23 -16.55 -9.68
C THR A 207 -0.83 -17.23 -8.38
N GLU A 208 -0.64 -16.46 -7.29
CA GLU A 208 -0.18 -16.94 -5.99
C GLU A 208 1.19 -17.62 -6.03
N ASN A 209 2.04 -17.18 -6.97
CA ASN A 209 3.37 -17.75 -7.24
C ASN A 209 4.42 -16.65 -7.33
N PHE A 210 5.68 -17.04 -7.14
CA PHE A 210 6.78 -16.18 -7.56
C PHE A 210 6.84 -16.12 -9.09
N CYS A 211 7.02 -14.92 -9.63
CA CYS A 211 7.14 -14.67 -11.06
C CYS A 211 8.45 -13.95 -11.42
N GLY A 212 9.37 -13.81 -10.46
CA GLY A 212 10.67 -13.24 -10.69
C GLY A 212 11.61 -13.45 -9.51
N HIS A 213 12.86 -13.72 -9.82
CA HIS A 213 13.93 -13.84 -8.83
C HIS A 213 15.26 -13.38 -9.45
N LYS A 214 15.95 -12.46 -8.78
CA LYS A 214 17.21 -11.88 -9.26
C LYS A 214 18.19 -11.71 -8.12
N LEU A 215 19.41 -12.17 -8.35
CA LEU A 215 20.56 -11.84 -7.50
C LEU A 215 21.19 -10.54 -8.00
N VAL A 216 21.42 -9.61 -7.09
CA VAL A 216 22.05 -8.31 -7.36
C VAL A 216 23.39 -8.29 -6.62
N PRO A 217 24.52 -8.20 -7.34
CA PRO A 217 25.84 -8.20 -6.74
C PRO A 217 25.97 -7.11 -5.68
N ARG A 218 26.54 -7.45 -4.52
CA ARG A 218 26.70 -6.50 -3.41
C ARG A 218 27.56 -5.29 -3.81
N SER A 219 28.54 -5.51 -4.70
CA SER A 219 29.45 -4.51 -5.24
C SER A 219 28.78 -3.36 -6.01
N VAL A 220 27.50 -3.50 -6.37
CA VAL A 220 26.72 -2.42 -6.99
C VAL A 220 26.55 -1.24 -6.04
N PHE A 221 26.54 -1.46 -4.72
CA PHE A 221 26.46 -0.40 -3.71
C PHE A 221 27.79 -0.27 -2.94
N PRO A 222 28.10 0.92 -2.38
CA PRO A 222 29.29 1.09 -1.56
C PRO A 222 29.31 0.12 -0.38
N GLU A 223 30.50 -0.30 0.03
CA GLU A 223 30.68 -1.24 1.13
C GLU A 223 30.05 -0.69 2.43
N GLY A 224 29.39 -1.56 3.20
CA GLY A 224 28.71 -1.19 4.43
C GLY A 224 27.39 -0.44 4.26
N SER A 225 26.92 -0.20 3.04
CA SER A 225 25.63 0.46 2.81
C SER A 225 24.44 -0.35 3.33
N ASP A 226 23.51 0.31 4.01
CA ASP A 226 22.20 -0.26 4.34
C ASP A 226 21.26 -0.13 3.15
N VAL A 227 21.01 -1.24 2.47
CA VAL A 227 20.18 -1.28 1.25
C VAL A 227 18.71 -1.51 1.63
N SER A 228 17.83 -0.74 1.00
CA SER A 228 16.38 -0.83 1.18
C SER A 228 15.67 -0.94 -0.16
N LEU A 229 14.40 -1.32 -0.13
CA LEU A 229 13.49 -1.02 -1.22
C LEU A 229 12.86 0.36 -1.03
N ALA A 230 12.66 1.05 -2.14
CA ALA A 230 11.78 2.21 -2.25
C ALA A 230 10.83 1.99 -3.43
N TYR A 231 9.61 2.50 -3.31
CA TYR A 231 8.68 2.54 -4.43
C TYR A 231 8.88 3.81 -5.23
N GLY A 232 8.79 3.73 -6.55
CA GLY A 232 8.59 4.92 -7.36
C GLY A 232 7.29 4.92 -8.12
N ASP A 233 7.20 5.74 -9.16
CA ASP A 233 5.95 5.95 -9.87
C ASP A 233 5.43 4.67 -10.55
N GLU A 234 6.34 3.82 -11.05
CA GLU A 234 5.98 2.60 -11.79
C GLU A 234 6.83 1.37 -11.42
N TRP A 235 7.95 1.55 -10.73
CA TRP A 235 8.94 0.49 -10.52
C TRP A 235 9.47 0.47 -9.08
N PRO A 236 9.82 -0.70 -8.54
CA PRO A 236 10.59 -0.80 -7.31
C PRO A 236 12.07 -0.46 -7.57
N PHE A 237 12.70 0.17 -6.58
CA PHE A 237 14.12 0.51 -6.62
C PHE A 237 14.84 -0.06 -5.41
N LEU A 238 16.04 -0.61 -5.61
CA LEU A 238 17.00 -0.77 -4.52
C LEU A 238 17.68 0.59 -4.28
N VAL A 239 17.72 1.00 -3.02
CA VAL A 239 18.26 2.30 -2.62
C VAL A 239 19.25 2.14 -1.48
N ALA A 240 20.29 2.96 -1.51
CA ALA A 240 21.29 2.98 -0.46
C ALA A 240 21.82 4.40 -0.24
N LEU A 241 21.93 4.81 1.02
CA LEU A 241 22.51 6.10 1.42
C LEU A 241 23.97 5.91 1.80
N ALA A 242 24.87 6.52 1.04
CA ALA A 242 26.31 6.45 1.30
C ALA A 242 26.98 7.76 0.88
N ASN A 243 27.94 8.24 1.67
CA ASN A 243 28.78 9.39 1.34
C ASN A 243 27.99 10.65 0.90
N ASP A 244 26.88 10.95 1.60
CA ASP A 244 25.97 12.06 1.29
C ASP A 244 25.33 11.97 -0.10
N GLU A 245 25.30 10.76 -0.67
CA GLU A 245 24.66 10.42 -1.93
C GLU A 245 23.59 9.36 -1.70
N LEU A 246 22.54 9.44 -2.52
CA LEU A 246 21.56 8.39 -2.68
C LEU A 246 21.89 7.59 -3.94
N HIS A 247 22.27 6.33 -3.76
CA HIS A 247 22.41 5.37 -4.85
C HIS A 247 21.07 4.69 -5.10
N ILE A 248 20.65 4.65 -6.35
CA ILE A 248 19.37 4.11 -6.80
C ILE A 248 19.64 3.10 -7.91
N LEU A 249 19.10 1.89 -7.79
CA LEU A 249 19.12 0.88 -8.83
C LEU A 249 17.67 0.48 -9.16
N GLY A 250 17.25 0.75 -10.39
CA GLY A 250 15.95 0.30 -10.91
C GLY A 250 15.93 -1.20 -11.11
N LEU A 251 14.84 -1.86 -10.68
CA LEU A 251 14.68 -3.32 -10.75
C LEU A 251 13.81 -3.78 -11.93
N GLN A 252 13.83 -3.04 -13.03
CA GLN A 252 12.90 -3.22 -14.16
C GLN A 252 12.97 -4.61 -14.84
N ASP A 253 14.14 -5.26 -14.87
CA ASP A 253 14.27 -6.60 -15.49
C ASP A 253 13.57 -7.72 -14.69
N CYS A 254 13.19 -7.49 -13.43
CA CYS A 254 12.48 -8.48 -12.62
C CYS A 254 10.98 -8.60 -12.99
N LEU A 255 10.53 -7.84 -13.99
CA LEU A 255 9.14 -7.73 -14.44
C LEU A 255 8.97 -8.12 -15.92
N GLN A 256 10.04 -8.53 -16.62
CA GLN A 256 9.94 -8.96 -18.02
C GLN A 256 9.09 -10.23 -18.23
N GLU A 257 8.79 -10.97 -17.16
CA GLU A 257 7.91 -12.15 -17.20
C GLU A 257 6.45 -11.85 -16.78
N ALA A 258 6.15 -10.65 -16.29
CA ALA A 258 4.80 -10.22 -15.91
C ALA A 258 4.28 -9.15 -16.89
N LYS A 259 3.79 -9.63 -18.06
CA LYS A 259 2.98 -8.92 -19.08
C LYS A 259 2.84 -7.39 -18.94
N LEU A 260 3.61 -6.64 -19.72
CA LEU A 260 3.17 -5.32 -20.21
C LEU A 260 3.44 -5.20 -21.71
N ARG A 261 2.35 -5.21 -22.48
CA ARG A 261 2.29 -4.59 -23.80
C ARG A 261 2.08 -3.09 -23.56
N ASP A 262 2.79 -2.28 -24.33
CA ASP A 262 2.59 -0.84 -24.50
C ASP A 262 3.07 0.07 -23.35
N CYS A 263 4.39 0.12 -23.14
CA CYS A 263 5.04 1.31 -22.55
C CYS A 263 6.20 1.74 -23.44
N GLU A 264 6.17 2.99 -23.92
CA GLU A 264 7.20 3.59 -24.76
C GLU A 264 8.56 3.63 -24.05
N GLU A 265 9.62 3.31 -24.80
CA GLU A 265 11.01 3.32 -24.35
C GLU A 265 11.41 4.72 -23.85
N GLY A 266 11.44 4.91 -22.53
CA GLY A 266 11.68 6.23 -21.94
C GLY A 266 12.20 6.21 -20.50
N MET A 267 13.52 6.12 -20.38
CA MET A 267 14.36 6.65 -19.28
C MET A 267 14.62 5.75 -18.03
N LEU A 268 15.86 5.20 -18.01
CA LEU A 268 16.62 4.58 -16.89
C LEU A 268 16.34 3.10 -16.54
N VAL A 269 16.43 2.25 -17.56
CA VAL A 269 16.49 0.78 -17.46
C VAL A 269 17.88 0.33 -16.95
N GLY A 270 17.94 -0.53 -15.92
CA GLY A 270 19.18 -1.22 -15.48
C GLY A 270 20.34 -0.33 -14.99
N LYS A 271 20.15 0.99 -14.93
CA LYS A 271 21.21 1.96 -14.68
C LYS A 271 21.21 2.39 -13.22
N LYS A 272 22.35 2.17 -12.55
CA LYS A 272 22.61 2.79 -11.25
C LYS A 272 22.65 4.32 -11.43
N THR A 273 21.80 5.01 -10.69
CA THR A 273 21.76 6.46 -10.61
C THR A 273 22.28 6.89 -9.24
N ILE A 274 23.05 7.97 -9.20
CA ILE A 274 23.62 8.52 -7.97
C ILE A 274 23.12 9.96 -7.87
N ILE A 275 22.47 10.28 -6.76
CA ILE A 275 21.90 11.61 -6.52
C ILE A 275 22.61 12.20 -5.30
N PRO A 276 23.39 13.29 -5.48
CA PRO A 276 23.93 14.03 -4.36
C PRO A 276 22.81 14.58 -3.48
N LEU A 277 22.93 14.41 -2.17
CA LEU A 277 22.01 14.95 -1.18
C LEU A 277 22.67 16.13 -0.47
N SER A 278 22.68 17.29 -1.13
CA SER A 278 23.29 18.53 -0.65
C SER A 278 22.92 18.87 0.80
N PHE A 279 21.67 18.64 1.19
CA PHE A 279 21.16 18.91 2.54
C PHE A 279 21.84 18.10 3.67
N LEU A 280 22.47 16.97 3.34
CA LEU A 280 23.23 16.17 4.31
C LEU A 280 24.58 16.81 4.65
N LYS A 281 25.15 17.64 3.77
CA LYS A 281 26.37 18.39 4.07
C LYS A 281 26.11 19.43 5.16
N GLU A 282 24.93 20.04 5.13
CA GLU A 282 24.49 21.03 6.12
C GLU A 282 24.04 20.38 7.43
N ASN A 283 23.51 19.15 7.38
CA ASN A 283 22.94 18.44 8.52
C ASN A 283 23.37 16.95 8.55
N PRO A 284 24.66 16.64 8.83
CA PRO A 284 25.21 15.29 8.70
C PRO A 284 24.55 14.26 9.64
N GLU A 285 24.05 14.70 10.78
CA GLU A 285 23.38 13.86 11.78
C GLU A 285 22.06 13.25 11.25
N MET A 286 21.45 13.85 10.22
CA MET A 286 20.23 13.33 9.61
C MET A 286 20.43 11.96 8.95
N ARG A 287 21.66 11.63 8.53
CA ARG A 287 21.97 10.41 7.74
C ARG A 287 21.51 9.11 8.41
N ARG A 288 21.58 9.01 9.74
CA ARG A 288 21.23 7.79 10.48
C ARG A 288 19.73 7.57 10.63
N ASN A 289 18.95 8.62 10.33
CA ASN A 289 17.56 8.72 10.74
C ASN A 289 16.61 8.91 9.56
N ILE A 290 17.11 8.93 8.32
CA ILE A 290 16.31 9.14 7.11
C ILE A 290 16.11 7.83 6.34
N GLU A 291 14.88 7.61 5.87
CA GLU A 291 14.47 6.52 5.00
C GLU A 291 13.87 7.11 3.72
N VAL A 292 14.10 6.47 2.56
CA VAL A 292 13.45 6.85 1.30
C VAL A 292 12.04 6.28 1.30
N GLU A 293 11.03 7.15 1.25
CA GLU A 293 9.62 6.73 1.23
C GLU A 293 9.13 6.51 -0.21
N ARG A 294 9.45 7.45 -1.12
CA ARG A 294 9.04 7.38 -2.53
C ARG A 294 10.04 8.09 -3.44
N ILE A 295 10.28 7.52 -4.62
CA ILE A 295 11.09 8.15 -5.67
C ILE A 295 10.19 8.47 -6.86
N SER A 296 10.03 9.75 -7.19
CA SER A 296 9.24 10.17 -8.34
C SER A 296 10.17 10.72 -9.40
N LEU A 297 10.59 9.85 -10.35
CA LEU A 297 11.55 10.24 -11.39
C LEU A 297 10.93 11.21 -12.39
N HIS A 298 9.63 11.07 -12.67
CA HIS A 298 8.93 11.98 -13.58
C HIS A 298 8.88 13.41 -13.03
N SER A 299 8.44 13.55 -11.76
CA SER A 299 8.41 14.85 -11.07
C SER A 299 9.76 15.28 -10.49
N GLN A 300 10.82 14.50 -10.74
CA GLN A 300 12.19 14.74 -10.26
C GLN A 300 12.26 15.08 -8.76
N SER A 301 11.57 14.29 -7.95
CA SER A 301 11.47 14.51 -6.52
C SER A 301 11.56 13.21 -5.73
N ILE A 302 12.09 13.31 -4.51
CA ILE A 302 12.26 12.17 -3.60
C ILE A 302 11.62 12.52 -2.28
N LYS A 303 10.69 11.69 -1.84
CA LYS A 303 10.08 11.82 -0.52
C LYS A 303 10.92 11.05 0.48
N PHE A 304 11.42 11.76 1.48
CA PHE A 304 12.14 11.18 2.61
C PHE A 304 11.27 11.21 3.86
N CYS A 305 11.51 10.24 4.73
CA CYS A 305 10.96 10.18 6.07
C CYS A 305 12.10 10.17 7.08
N ARG A 306 12.09 11.07 8.06
CA ARG A 306 13.05 11.14 9.16
C ARG A 306 12.39 10.67 10.46
N ASN A 307 13.01 9.73 11.16
CA ASN A 307 12.52 9.12 12.40
C ASN A 307 11.10 8.53 12.31
N ARG A 308 10.57 8.30 11.11
CA ARG A 308 9.13 7.98 10.89
C ARG A 308 8.16 9.05 11.41
N GLU A 309 8.67 10.25 11.64
CA GLU A 309 7.94 11.37 12.27
C GLU A 309 7.88 12.59 11.37
N PHE A 310 8.93 12.87 10.60
CA PHE A 310 9.03 14.06 9.75
C PHE A 310 9.18 13.66 8.30
N GLY A 311 8.46 14.34 7.42
CA GLY A 311 8.46 14.08 5.99
C GLY A 311 8.94 15.30 5.26
N PHE A 312 9.76 15.11 4.24
CA PHE A 312 10.12 16.21 3.36
C PHE A 312 10.32 15.70 1.94
N ILE A 313 10.15 16.61 0.99
CA ILE A 313 10.45 16.36 -0.42
C ILE A 313 11.80 16.99 -0.72
N TYR A 314 12.70 16.19 -1.27
CA TYR A 314 13.91 16.67 -1.91
C TYR A 314 13.63 16.85 -3.40
N TYR A 315 13.88 18.04 -3.92
CA TYR A 315 13.73 18.34 -5.33
C TYR A 315 15.10 18.18 -6.01
N ILE A 316 15.19 17.25 -6.96
CA ILE A 316 16.46 16.78 -7.52
C ILE A 316 17.12 17.89 -8.35
N ARG A 317 16.35 18.61 -9.19
CA ARG A 317 16.89 19.66 -10.08
C ARG A 317 17.43 20.87 -9.32
N GLU A 318 16.70 21.27 -8.29
CA GLU A 318 17.02 22.42 -7.46
C GLU A 318 18.06 22.07 -6.38
N GLU A 319 18.42 20.80 -6.24
CA GLU A 319 19.25 20.26 -5.17
C GLU A 319 18.82 20.79 -3.79
N ARG A 320 17.51 20.84 -3.57
CA ARG A 320 16.93 21.58 -2.44
C ARG A 320 15.98 20.71 -1.64
N LYS A 321 16.19 20.73 -0.33
CA LYS A 321 15.25 20.19 0.66
C LYS A 321 14.05 21.13 0.81
N GLY A 322 12.85 20.60 0.62
CA GLY A 322 11.59 21.26 0.98
C GLY A 322 11.38 21.33 2.49
N PRO A 323 10.38 22.09 2.96
CA PRO A 323 10.09 22.17 4.39
C PRO A 323 9.77 20.78 4.98
N GLU A 324 10.20 20.55 6.21
CA GLU A 324 9.77 19.37 6.96
C GLU A 324 8.32 19.57 7.40
N THR A 325 7.49 18.59 7.11
CA THR A 325 6.13 18.51 7.65
C THR A 325 6.16 17.49 8.76
N CYS A 326 5.72 17.88 9.97
CA CYS A 326 5.47 16.94 11.06
C CYS A 326 4.41 15.94 10.60
N ILE A 327 4.84 14.72 10.34
CA ILE A 327 3.95 13.63 10.03
C ILE A 327 3.31 13.12 11.34
N GLY A 328 4.07 13.09 12.45
CA GLY A 328 3.58 12.80 13.81
C GLY A 328 4.00 13.83 14.86
N GLN A 329 3.24 13.94 15.96
CA GLN A 329 3.70 14.60 17.19
C GLN A 329 4.16 13.52 18.18
N ASP A 330 5.33 13.74 18.81
CA ASP A 330 5.86 13.02 19.97
C ASP A 330 6.26 11.54 19.79
N GLY A 331 6.55 11.07 18.57
CA GLY A 331 7.02 9.69 18.34
C GLY A 331 6.05 8.57 18.74
N LYS A 332 4.79 8.93 18.99
CA LYS A 332 3.74 7.98 19.42
C LYS A 332 2.95 7.36 18.27
N PHE A 333 3.10 7.86 17.04
CA PHE A 333 2.21 7.52 15.91
C PHE A 333 3.00 7.18 14.64
N THR A 334 2.54 6.16 13.90
CA THR A 334 3.03 5.85 12.55
C THR A 334 2.15 6.55 11.52
N CYS A 335 2.77 7.09 10.47
CA CYS A 335 2.07 7.80 9.43
C CYS A 335 2.30 7.18 8.06
N LEU A 336 1.23 7.08 7.29
CA LEU A 336 1.25 6.49 5.95
C LEU A 336 0.51 7.38 4.96
N ALA A 337 0.94 7.37 3.71
CA ALA A 337 0.13 7.88 2.61
C ALA A 337 -1.22 7.16 2.61
N TYR A 338 -2.31 7.92 2.48
CA TYR A 338 -3.67 7.41 2.67
C TYR A 338 -4.66 8.16 1.80
N LYS A 339 -5.61 7.43 1.22
CA LYS A 339 -6.81 7.98 0.58
C LYS A 339 -8.02 7.43 1.31
N SER A 340 -9.03 8.26 1.54
CA SER A 340 -10.31 7.75 2.05
C SER A 340 -10.93 6.83 1.01
N SER A 341 -11.54 5.73 1.47
CA SER A 341 -12.03 4.68 0.58
C SER A 341 -13.35 4.11 1.06
N LEU A 342 -14.18 3.68 0.11
CA LEU A 342 -15.42 2.93 0.34
C LEU A 342 -15.20 1.41 0.40
N VAL A 343 -13.95 0.94 0.23
CA VAL A 343 -13.60 -0.48 0.27
C VAL A 343 -14.07 -1.12 1.58
N THR A 344 -14.89 -2.16 1.43
CA THR A 344 -15.38 -3.01 2.51
C THR A 344 -15.45 -4.44 2.00
N PHE A 345 -15.28 -5.41 2.88
CA PHE A 345 -15.43 -6.82 2.55
C PHE A 345 -16.05 -7.59 3.70
N LYS A 346 -16.52 -8.81 3.41
CA LYS A 346 -17.16 -9.69 4.39
C LYS A 346 -16.25 -9.94 5.59
N GLY A 347 -16.83 -9.90 6.79
CA GLY A 347 -16.11 -10.01 8.06
C GLY A 347 -15.66 -8.68 8.67
N MET A 348 -15.58 -7.58 7.90
CA MET A 348 -15.29 -6.27 8.49
C MET A 348 -16.41 -5.85 9.44
N ARG A 349 -16.04 -5.46 10.66
CA ARG A 349 -16.98 -5.04 11.70
C ARG A 349 -16.82 -3.55 12.03
N PRO A 350 -17.89 -2.86 12.47
CA PRO A 350 -17.78 -1.50 12.98
C PRO A 350 -16.78 -1.43 14.15
N GLN A 351 -16.00 -0.36 14.19
CA GLN A 351 -15.18 -0.03 15.35
C GLN A 351 -16.11 0.38 16.50
N PRO A 352 -15.88 -0.10 17.75
CA PRO A 352 -16.67 0.30 18.91
C PRO A 352 -16.69 1.84 19.08
N LEU A 353 -17.84 2.38 19.49
CA LEU A 353 -18.12 3.82 19.59
C LEU A 353 -17.32 4.58 20.65
N GLU A 354 -16.49 3.91 21.45
CA GLU A 354 -15.69 4.54 22.51
C GLU A 354 -14.53 5.42 22.00
N GLU A 355 -14.31 5.53 20.69
CA GLU A 355 -13.09 6.12 20.12
C GLU A 355 -13.37 6.87 18.79
N ARG A 356 -13.99 8.06 18.84
CA ARG A 356 -13.99 9.02 17.72
C ARG A 356 -13.19 10.27 18.03
#